data_AF-A0A6M0H8E7-F1
#
_entry.id   AF-A0A6M0H8E7-F1
#
_cell.length_a   1.000
_cell.length_b   1.000
_cell.length_c   1.000
_cell.angle_alpha   90.00
_cell.angle_beta   90.00
_cell.angle_gamma   90.00
#
_symmetry.space_group_name_H-M   'P 1'
#
loop_
_entity.id
_entity.type
_entity.pdbx_description
1 polymer ?
#
loop_
_entity_poly.entity_id
_entity_poly.type
_entity_poly.pdbx_seq_one_letter_code
_entity_poly.pdbx_strand_id
1 'polypeptide(L)' 'MRKVILNMKEETKYNIIKKLVDTNGNKQRAAISLGCTVRHINRLIKGYKEHGKEFFVHGNKGRKP' A
#
# COMPACT_ATOMS: atom_id res chain seq x y z
N MET A 1 2.87 16.59 -11.71
CA MET A 1 2.51 15.19 -11.38
C MET A 1 1.01 15.11 -11.19
N ARG A 2 0.32 14.10 -11.76
CA ARG A 2 -1.13 13.92 -11.57
C ARG A 2 -1.42 13.53 -10.12
N LYS A 3 -2.48 14.08 -9.52
CA LYS A 3 -2.88 13.74 -8.14
C LYS A 3 -3.42 12.31 -8.10
N VAL A 4 -2.74 11.43 -7.36
CA VAL A 4 -3.20 10.06 -7.11
C VAL A 4 -4.25 10.09 -6.00
N ILE A 5 -5.50 9.84 -6.38
CA ILE A 5 -6.62 9.76 -5.43
C ILE A 5 -6.77 8.31 -5.00
N LEU A 6 -6.66 8.05 -3.70
CA LEU A 6 -6.91 6.75 -3.08
C LEU A 6 -8.27 6.77 -2.38
N ASN A 7 -8.98 5.65 -2.35
CA ASN A 7 -10.10 5.47 -1.42
C ASN A 7 -9.57 5.20 0.00
N MET A 8 -10.45 5.18 0.99
CA MET A 8 -10.06 5.01 2.39
C MET A 8 -9.22 3.75 2.63
N LYS A 9 -9.59 2.60 2.04
CA LYS A 9 -8.86 1.34 2.22
C LYS A 9 -7.48 1.36 1.56
N GLU A 10 -7.40 1.92 0.36
CA GLU A 10 -6.15 2.11 -0.38
C GLU A 10 -5.20 3.04 0.39
N GLU A 11 -5.74 4.12 0.95
CA GLU A 11 -4.97 5.11 1.72
C GLU A 11 -4.47 4.54 3.04
N THR A 12 -5.28 3.74 3.76
CA THR A 12 -4.81 3.03 4.96
C THR A 12 -3.64 2.11 4.65
N LYS A 13 -3.71 1.32 3.57
CA LYS A 13 -2.61 0.45 3.14
C LYS A 13 -1.36 1.27 2.79
N TYR A 14 -1.52 2.32 2.01
CA TYR A 14 -0.43 3.21 1.63
C TYR A 14 0.26 3.80 2.86
N ASN A 15 -0.50 4.36 3.81
CA ASN A 15 0.05 5.01 4.99
C ASN A 15 0.80 4.04 5.90
N ILE A 16 0.27 2.82 6.10
CA ILE A 16 0.93 1.78 6.89
C ILE A 16 2.26 1.36 6.24
N ILE A 17 2.26 1.14 4.93
CA ILE A 17 3.46 0.69 4.21
C ILE A 17 4.49 1.80 4.08
N LYS A 18 4.06 3.04 3.80
CA LYS A 18 4.93 4.21 3.81
C LYS A 18 5.63 4.34 5.15
N LYS A 19 4.88 4.37 6.25
CA LYS A 19 5.45 4.47 7.60
C LYS A 19 6.40 3.31 7.89
N LEU A 20 6.03 2.09 7.51
CA LEU A 20 6.86 0.90 7.71
C LEU A 20 8.23 1.02 7.02
N VAL A 21 8.26 1.56 5.79
CA VAL A 21 9.49 1.77 5.02
C VAL A 21 10.30 2.94 5.59
N ASP A 22 9.66 4.07 5.88
CA ASP A 22 10.31 5.30 6.36
C ASP A 22 10.98 5.08 7.73
N THR A 23 10.38 4.28 8.61
CA THR A 23 10.91 4.00 9.96
C THR A 23 11.64 2.67 10.07
N ASN A 24 11.79 1.91 8.97
CA ASN A 24 12.27 0.52 8.99
C ASN A 24 11.59 -0.35 10.08
N GLY A 25 10.26 -0.23 10.19
CA GLY A 25 9.48 -0.79 11.29
C GLY A 25 9.25 -2.31 11.22
N ASN A 26 8.49 -2.83 12.19
CA ASN A 26 8.20 -4.27 12.27
C ASN A 26 7.13 -4.72 11.26
N LYS A 27 7.50 -5.61 10.34
CA LYS A 27 6.64 -6.17 9.29
C LYS A 27 5.50 -7.04 9.83
N GLN A 28 5.70 -7.75 10.93
CA GLN A 28 4.65 -8.58 11.56
C GLN A 28 3.53 -7.70 12.12
N ARG A 29 3.87 -6.58 12.75
CA ARG A 29 2.88 -5.61 13.24
C ARG A 29 2.04 -5.03 12.11
N ALA A 30 2.67 -4.69 10.99
CA ALA A 30 1.96 -4.23 9.79
C ALA A 30 1.05 -5.30 9.21
N ALA A 31 1.49 -6.56 9.19
CA ALA A 31 0.70 -7.71 8.73
C ALA A 31 -0.58 -7.89 9.58
N ILE A 32 -0.45 -7.83 10.91
CA ILE A 32 -1.60 -7.89 11.84
C ILE A 32 -2.55 -6.70 11.60
N SER A 33 -2.01 -5.48 11.50
CA SER A 33 -2.82 -4.27 11.29
C SER A 33 -3.58 -4.28 9.96
N LEU A 34 -3.05 -4.94 8.93
CA LEU A 34 -3.69 -5.06 7.61
C LEU A 34 -4.46 -6.37 7.44
N GLY A 35 -4.48 -7.26 8.44
CA GLY A 35 -5.11 -8.57 8.36
C GLY A 35 -4.58 -9.43 7.22
N CYS A 36 -3.28 -9.36 6.93
CA CYS A 36 -2.66 -10.07 5.81
C CYS A 36 -1.36 -10.77 6.23
N THR A 37 -0.75 -11.53 5.32
CA THR A 37 0.50 -12.25 5.61
C THR A 37 1.72 -11.35 5.44
N VAL A 38 2.83 -11.70 6.10
CA VAL A 38 4.13 -10.99 5.92
C VAL A 38 4.59 -11.00 4.45
N ARG A 39 4.29 -12.06 3.70
CA ARG A 39 4.54 -12.11 2.24
C ARG A 39 3.77 -11.01 1.51
N HIS A 40 2.52 -10.76 1.89
CA HIS A 40 1.73 -9.67 1.33
C HIS A 40 2.37 -8.31 1.66
N ILE A 41 2.81 -8.10 2.89
CA ILE A 41 3.54 -6.88 3.29
C ILE A 41 4.80 -6.68 2.43
N ASN A 42 5.61 -7.71 2.22
CA ASN A 42 6.80 -7.63 1.38
C ASN A 42 6.46 -7.25 -0.08
N ARG A 43 5.36 -7.78 -0.64
CA ARG A 43 4.87 -7.38 -1.96
C ARG A 43 4.44 -5.90 -2.00
N LEU A 44 3.76 -5.42 -0.97
CA LEU A 44 3.36 -4.01 -0.87
C LEU A 44 4.58 -3.08 -0.74
N ILE A 45 5.58 -3.47 0.04
CA ILE A 45 6.85 -2.72 0.16
C ILE A 45 7.55 -2.64 -1.20
N LYS A 46 7.64 -3.77 -1.92
CA LYS A 46 8.25 -3.81 -3.26
C LYS A 46 7.50 -2.87 -4.21
N GLY A 47 6.18 -2.99 -4.29
CA GLY A 47 5.35 -2.13 -5.13
C GLY A 47 5.41 -0.64 -4.77
N TYR A 48 5.49 -0.31 -3.48
CA TYR A 48 5.70 1.06 -3.02
C TYR A 48 7.06 1.62 -3.45
N LYS A 49 8.13 0.82 -3.41
CA LYS A 49 9.47 1.24 -3.87
C LYS A 49 9.53 1.45 -5.39
N GLU A 50 8.79 0.64 -6.15
CA GLU A 50 8.80 0.68 -7.62
C GLU A 50 7.87 1.76 -8.19
N HIS A 51 6.67 1.93 -7.61
CA HIS A 51 5.61 2.78 -8.17
C HIS A 51 5.05 3.83 -7.19
N GLY A 52 5.55 3.88 -5.94
CA GLY A 52 5.10 4.84 -4.95
C GLY A 52 3.61 4.70 -4.59
N LYS A 53 2.91 5.86 -4.51
CA LYS A 53 1.48 5.92 -4.14
C LYS A 53 0.57 5.27 -5.20
N GLU A 54 1.00 5.24 -6.46
CA GLU A 54 0.20 4.71 -7.59
C GLU A 54 -0.07 3.21 -7.48
N PHE A 55 0.86 2.46 -6.86
CA PHE A 55 0.72 1.02 -6.63
C PHE A 55 -0.57 0.63 -5.90
N PHE A 56 -1.08 1.52 -5.04
CA PHE A 56 -2.24 1.26 -4.20
C PHE A 56 -3.56 1.58 -4.90
N VAL A 57 -3.54 2.16 -6.10
CA VAL A 57 -4.74 2.40 -6.88
C VAL A 57 -5.26 1.06 -7.40
N HIS A 58 -6.54 0.78 -7.13
CA HIS A 58 -7.17 -0.41 -7.68
C HIS A 58 -7.33 -0.31 -9.20
N GLY A 59 -6.94 -1.37 -9.93
CA GLY A 59 -6.94 -1.37 -11.40
C GLY A 59 -8.32 -1.25 -12.07
N ASN A 60 -9.40 -1.59 -11.36
CA ASN A 60 -10.76 -1.41 -11.88
C ASN A 60 -11.32 0.01 -11.64
N LYS A 61 -10.54 0.92 -11.05
CA LYS A 61 -10.98 2.29 -10.75
C LYS A 61 -11.14 3.07 -12.05
N GLY A 62 -12.38 3.41 -12.39
CA GLY A 62 -12.72 4.17 -13.60
C GLY A 62 -12.95 3.31 -14.85
N ARG A 63 -12.90 1.97 -14.73
CA ARG A 63 -13.26 1.08 -15.83
C ARG A 63 -14.79 0.97 -15.89
N LYS A 64 -15.38 1.37 -17.02
CA LYS A 64 -16.80 1.13 -17.30
C LYS A 64 -16.99 -0.38 -17.58
N PRO A 65 -18.09 -0.98 -17.08
CA PRO A 65 -18.41 -2.38 -17.37
C PRO A 65 -18.58 -2.62 -18.86
#